data_AF-A0A661RF57-F1
#
_entry.id   AF-A0A661RF57-F1
#
_cell.length_a   1.000
_cell.length_b   1.000
_cell.length_c   1.000
_cell.angle_alpha   90.00
_cell.angle_beta   90.00
_cell.angle_gamma   90.00
#
_symmetry.space_group_name_H-M   'P 1'
#
loop_
_entity.id
_entity.type
_entity.pdbx_description
1 polymer ?
#
loop_
_entity_poly.entity_id
_entity_poly.type
_entity_poly.pdbx_seq_one_letter_code
_entity_poly.pdbx_strand_id
1 'polypeptide(L)'
;MIRTAYRVVYLIVLVAVLARLLVYSAGEEDRLPVSLLIALHVREAVATSRALWKTGRRRLRLWQKRRRARRTKSRVKVKRDLVALAAQMLPDPEPWPWVEEAAMTALKVSLRGLFTLIPEAVCAKLFLCVRWVGGVRCPRCGCKNVTCKDPHYRKYYRRWSCPDCEHEHGKEATFTDLYGTFMEGSHLECRLWLWGMMLYVVGDSAENIAKELHVDRKTAQRMVRLLQLCYITLRFSRVLNGTVEFDEAYVIAGLKGRAGGLPLGRPARKRGLKKPGRGVWESDKVPVLGLVARRGDVYLIPMANVRSETIRPFIERLVARGTQVYTDEYNIYRFLRRLGYKHETVNHSAKEYARGEVHVNTVEGLWNLLREHLYVHHGVSKVYLPLYVARFEFIHNRRSQTTWEKMVDLLQLGMHADGRRLRKAIREGRVKELCPMPGLEEA
;
A
#
# COMPACT_ATOMS: atom_id res chain seq x y z
N MET A 1 27.93 -24.73 -2.29
CA MET A 1 28.19 -25.32 -0.96
C MET A 1 28.31 -24.25 0.14
N ILE A 2 29.15 -23.22 -0.02
CA ILE A 2 29.35 -22.17 1.01
C ILE A 2 28.05 -21.42 1.38
N ARG A 3 27.22 -21.01 0.39
CA ARG A 3 25.90 -20.40 0.67
C ARG A 3 24.87 -21.33 1.30
N THR A 4 25.06 -22.64 1.15
CA THR A 4 24.20 -23.68 1.76
C THR A 4 24.62 -23.90 3.21
N ALA A 5 25.93 -23.93 3.48
CA ALA A 5 26.48 -23.98 4.83
C ALA A 5 26.09 -22.75 5.66
N TYR A 6 26.16 -21.54 5.09
CA TYR A 6 25.69 -20.32 5.76
C TYR A 6 24.20 -20.35 6.15
N ARG A 7 23.35 -20.95 5.32
CA ARG A 7 21.91 -21.09 5.61
C ARG A 7 21.63 -22.13 6.68
N VAL A 8 22.41 -23.22 6.70
CA VAL A 8 22.34 -24.25 7.75
C VAL A 8 22.85 -23.69 9.08
N VAL A 9 23.97 -22.97 9.08
CA VAL A 9 24.52 -22.30 10.27
C VAL A 9 23.56 -21.23 10.79
N TYR A 10 22.97 -20.42 9.91
CA TYR A 10 21.95 -19.43 10.28
C TYR A 10 20.71 -20.09 10.91
N LEU A 11 20.24 -21.22 10.36
CA LEU A 11 19.12 -21.98 10.92
C LEU A 11 19.47 -22.58 12.29
N ILE A 12 20.68 -23.11 12.47
CA ILE A 12 21.14 -23.64 13.75
C ILE A 12 21.23 -22.53 14.81
N VAL A 13 21.80 -21.37 14.46
CA VAL A 13 21.89 -20.21 15.35
C VAL A 13 20.50 -19.66 15.70
N LEU A 14 19.59 -19.57 14.73
CA LEU A 14 18.23 -19.10 14.95
C LEU A 14 17.45 -20.05 15.88
N VAL A 15 17.56 -21.36 15.66
CA VAL A 15 16.96 -22.39 16.54
C VAL A 15 17.57 -22.33 17.94
N ALA A 16 18.89 -22.14 18.07
CA ALA A 16 19.55 -22.03 19.36
C ALA A 16 19.17 -20.74 20.13
N VAL A 17 19.00 -19.61 19.44
CA VAL A 17 18.53 -18.34 20.03
C VAL A 17 17.07 -18.45 20.47
N LEU A 18 16.20 -19.05 19.65
CA LEU A 18 14.79 -19.29 19.98
C LEU A 18 14.64 -20.31 21.13
N ALA A 19 15.50 -21.32 21.20
CA ALA A 19 15.58 -22.24 22.32
C ALA A 19 16.08 -21.56 23.60
N ARG A 20 17.03 -20.62 23.52
CA ARG A 20 17.47 -19.81 24.66
C ARG A 20 16.38 -18.86 25.17
N LEU A 21 15.56 -18.31 24.27
CA LEU A 21 14.42 -17.47 24.63
C LEU A 21 13.31 -18.27 25.36
N LEU A 22 13.16 -19.58 25.06
CA LEU A 22 12.30 -20.49 25.82
C LEU A 22 12.79 -20.75 27.27
N VAL A 23 14.09 -20.57 27.53
CA VAL A 23 14.70 -20.80 28.86
C VAL A 23 14.67 -19.55 29.74
N TYR A 24 14.57 -18.34 29.17
CA TYR A 24 14.83 -17.09 29.90
C TYR A 24 13.64 -16.13 30.13
N SER A 25 12.42 -16.42 29.66
CA SER A 25 11.29 -15.53 29.98
C SER A 25 9.99 -16.26 30.30
N ALA A 26 9.62 -16.14 31.58
CA ALA A 26 8.28 -16.08 32.17
C ALA A 26 7.29 -17.27 31.99
N GLY A 27 6.62 -17.61 33.09
CA GLY A 27 5.28 -18.21 33.22
C GLY A 27 4.90 -19.42 32.35
N GLU A 28 4.33 -20.47 32.97
CA GLU A 28 3.77 -21.63 32.26
C GLU A 28 2.69 -21.28 31.21
N GLU A 29 2.07 -20.09 31.30
CA GLU A 29 1.05 -19.59 30.38
C GLU A 29 1.58 -19.05 29.04
N ASP A 30 2.88 -18.75 28.90
CA ASP A 30 3.48 -18.14 27.69
C ASP A 30 4.21 -19.14 26.76
N ARG A 31 4.26 -20.43 27.11
CA ARG A 31 5.05 -21.45 26.37
C ARG A 31 4.38 -21.97 25.09
N LEU A 32 3.04 -21.97 25.03
CA LEU A 32 2.27 -22.51 23.90
C LEU A 32 2.30 -21.61 22.64
N PRO A 33 2.21 -20.27 22.74
CA PRO A 33 2.24 -19.39 21.57
C PRO A 33 3.60 -19.34 20.87
N VAL A 34 4.69 -19.40 21.66
CA VAL A 34 6.06 -19.35 21.15
C VAL A 34 6.44 -20.64 20.43
N SER A 35 6.05 -21.79 20.98
CA SER A 35 6.27 -23.10 20.35
C SER A 35 5.49 -23.26 19.03
N LEU A 36 4.29 -22.70 18.94
CA LEU A 36 3.49 -22.67 17.71
C LEU A 36 4.13 -21.79 16.61
N LEU A 37 4.68 -20.63 16.99
CA LEU A 37 5.36 -19.71 16.07
C LEU A 37 6.62 -20.34 15.46
N ILE A 38 7.37 -21.08 16.28
CA ILE A 38 8.58 -21.83 15.87
C ILE A 38 8.21 -22.92 14.86
N ALA A 39 7.16 -23.70 15.12
CA ALA A 39 6.71 -24.76 14.20
C ALA A 39 6.25 -24.20 12.84
N LEU A 40 5.61 -23.03 12.83
CA LEU A 40 5.17 -22.35 11.61
C LEU A 40 6.35 -21.85 10.76
N HIS A 41 7.39 -21.29 11.38
CA HIS A 41 8.58 -20.80 10.67
C HIS A 41 9.44 -21.95 10.12
N VAL A 42 9.56 -23.06 10.85
CA VAL A 42 10.22 -24.28 10.37
C VAL A 42 9.48 -24.86 9.15
N ARG A 43 8.15 -24.86 9.15
CA ARG A 43 7.33 -25.36 8.04
C ARG A 43 7.43 -24.51 6.78
N GLU A 44 7.42 -23.18 6.89
CA GLU A 44 7.58 -22.29 5.75
C GLU A 44 8.96 -22.40 5.11
N ALA A 45 10.02 -22.51 5.92
CA ALA A 45 11.39 -22.70 5.43
C ALA A 45 11.53 -23.98 4.57
N VAL A 46 10.89 -25.08 5.00
CA VAL A 46 10.86 -26.36 4.27
C VAL A 46 10.10 -26.24 2.95
N ALA A 47 8.96 -25.54 2.95
CA ALA A 47 8.11 -25.36 1.76
C ALA A 47 8.76 -24.50 0.66
N THR A 48 9.63 -23.56 1.02
CA THR A 48 10.36 -22.71 0.04
C THR A 48 11.46 -23.42 -0.75
N SER A 49 11.75 -24.71 -0.49
CA SER A 49 12.78 -25.47 -1.19
C SER A 49 12.29 -26.06 -2.55
N ARG A 50 11.98 -25.18 -3.51
CA ARG A 50 11.52 -25.47 -4.90
C ARG A 50 12.39 -26.45 -5.73
N ALA A 51 13.53 -26.91 -5.23
CA ALA A 51 14.42 -27.86 -5.92
C ALA A 51 13.85 -29.29 -5.94
N LEU A 52 13.11 -29.72 -4.91
CA LEU A 52 12.53 -31.07 -4.82
C LEU A 52 11.39 -31.30 -5.82
N TRP A 53 10.60 -30.26 -6.11
CA TRP A 53 9.46 -30.32 -7.04
C TRP A 53 9.88 -30.55 -8.51
N LYS A 54 11.03 -29.99 -8.92
CA LYS A 54 11.55 -30.18 -10.30
C LYS A 54 12.07 -31.60 -10.51
N THR A 55 12.66 -32.22 -9.49
CA THR A 55 13.18 -33.59 -9.54
C THR A 55 12.05 -34.62 -9.65
N GLY A 56 10.94 -34.41 -8.95
CA GLY A 56 9.74 -35.26 -9.03
C GLY A 56 9.05 -35.24 -10.41
N ARG A 57 8.92 -34.06 -11.03
CA ARG A 57 8.33 -33.93 -12.38
C ARG A 57 9.09 -34.69 -13.47
N ARG A 58 10.42 -34.79 -13.35
CA ARG A 58 11.29 -35.47 -14.33
C ARG A 58 11.10 -37.00 -14.29
N ARG A 59 10.94 -37.57 -13.08
CA ARG A 59 10.66 -39.00 -12.89
C ARG A 59 9.26 -39.40 -13.38
N LEU A 60 8.26 -38.54 -13.18
CA LEU A 60 6.88 -38.79 -13.64
C LEU A 60 6.77 -38.87 -15.18
N ARG A 61 7.50 -38.03 -15.91
CA ARG A 61 7.52 -38.05 -17.39
C ARG A 61 8.17 -39.32 -17.96
N LEU A 62 9.21 -39.83 -17.30
CA LEU A 62 9.87 -41.10 -17.69
C LEU A 62 8.94 -42.30 -17.46
N TRP A 63 8.18 -42.29 -16.37
CA TRP A 63 7.18 -43.33 -16.08
C TRP A 63 6.02 -43.32 -17.07
N GLN A 64 5.50 -42.14 -17.44
CA GLN A 64 4.43 -42.01 -18.45
C GLN A 64 4.85 -42.50 -19.84
N LYS A 65 6.12 -42.30 -20.25
CA LYS A 65 6.67 -42.87 -21.50
C LYS A 65 6.72 -44.40 -21.47
N ARG A 66 7.17 -45.00 -20.36
CA ARG A 66 7.21 -46.47 -20.19
C ARG A 66 5.81 -47.11 -20.17
N ARG A 67 4.79 -46.37 -19.73
CA ARG A 67 3.39 -46.82 -19.66
C ARG A 67 2.67 -46.77 -21.02
N ARG A 68 3.00 -45.81 -21.91
CA ARG A 68 2.41 -45.70 -23.26
C ARG A 68 2.82 -46.83 -24.20
N ALA A 69 4.00 -47.44 -23.98
CA ALA A 69 4.49 -48.57 -24.77
C ALA A 69 3.82 -49.92 -24.48
N ARG A 70 2.94 -50.03 -23.47
CA ARG A 70 2.39 -51.32 -22.98
C ARG A 70 0.88 -51.51 -23.15
N ARG A 71 0.14 -50.63 -23.84
CA ARG A 71 -1.33 -50.76 -23.94
C ARG A 71 -1.89 -50.38 -25.32
N THR A 72 -1.51 -51.13 -26.34
CA THR A 72 -2.38 -51.43 -27.49
C THR A 72 -3.13 -52.71 -27.14
N LYS A 73 -4.40 -52.59 -26.74
CA LYS A 73 -5.52 -53.56 -26.94
C LYS A 73 -6.64 -53.30 -25.93
N SER A 74 -7.86 -53.32 -26.46
CA SER A 74 -9.17 -53.51 -25.80
C SER A 74 -9.65 -52.50 -24.74
N ARG A 75 -10.06 -51.31 -25.22
CA ARG A 75 -11.31 -50.67 -24.73
C ARG A 75 -12.43 -51.67 -25.07
N VAL A 76 -13.20 -52.23 -24.15
CA VAL A 76 -14.58 -51.77 -23.84
C VAL A 76 -15.10 -52.29 -22.48
N LYS A 77 -14.37 -53.14 -21.72
CA LYS A 77 -14.86 -53.68 -20.42
C LYS A 77 -14.48 -52.84 -19.17
N VAL A 78 -13.80 -51.71 -19.34
CA VAL A 78 -13.03 -51.01 -18.29
C VAL A 78 -13.85 -50.05 -17.42
N LYS A 79 -15.07 -49.65 -17.83
CA LYS A 79 -15.78 -48.56 -17.15
C LYS A 79 -16.39 -48.95 -15.80
N ARG A 80 -16.80 -50.21 -15.60
CA ARG A 80 -17.36 -50.68 -14.32
C ARG A 80 -16.26 -51.12 -13.33
N ASP A 81 -15.18 -51.73 -13.82
CA ASP A 81 -14.08 -52.17 -12.95
C ASP A 81 -13.21 -51.02 -12.44
N LEU A 82 -13.11 -49.89 -13.16
CA LEU A 82 -12.30 -48.75 -12.71
C LEU A 82 -12.84 -48.05 -11.47
N VAL A 83 -14.16 -48.02 -11.29
CA VAL A 83 -14.77 -47.39 -10.11
C VAL A 83 -14.55 -48.28 -8.88
N ALA A 84 -14.72 -49.60 -9.03
CA ALA A 84 -14.45 -50.57 -7.98
C ALA A 84 -12.95 -50.65 -7.62
N LEU A 85 -12.07 -50.60 -8.63
CA LEU A 85 -10.62 -50.58 -8.43
C LEU A 85 -10.15 -49.24 -7.83
N ALA A 86 -10.78 -48.11 -8.18
CA ALA A 86 -10.48 -46.83 -7.55
C ALA A 86 -10.85 -46.82 -6.07
N ALA A 87 -11.99 -47.43 -5.68
CA ALA A 87 -12.40 -47.58 -4.29
C ALA A 87 -11.50 -48.56 -3.49
N GLN A 88 -10.89 -49.56 -4.14
CA GLN A 88 -9.93 -50.46 -3.50
C GLN A 88 -8.50 -49.90 -3.42
N MET A 89 -8.12 -48.98 -4.33
CA MET A 89 -6.76 -48.41 -4.39
C MET A 89 -6.64 -47.05 -3.70
N LEU A 90 -7.76 -46.34 -3.50
CA LEU A 90 -7.84 -45.12 -2.72
C LEU A 90 -8.62 -45.49 -1.45
N PRO A 91 -7.97 -45.60 -0.28
CA PRO A 91 -8.72 -45.76 0.96
C PRO A 91 -9.72 -44.60 1.07
N ASP A 92 -10.91 -44.88 1.61
CA ASP A 92 -11.83 -43.80 2.00
C ASP A 92 -10.99 -42.80 2.81
N PRO A 93 -11.04 -41.50 2.47
CA PRO A 93 -10.23 -40.53 3.19
C PRO A 93 -10.61 -40.66 4.65
N GLU A 94 -9.68 -41.09 5.50
CA GLU A 94 -9.87 -40.98 6.94
C GLU A 94 -10.27 -39.52 7.19
N PRO A 95 -11.46 -39.27 7.77
CA PRO A 95 -11.84 -37.92 8.09
C PRO A 95 -10.72 -37.37 8.96
N TRP A 96 -10.20 -36.20 8.57
CA TRP A 96 -9.23 -35.51 9.42
C TRP A 96 -9.83 -35.42 10.82
N PRO A 97 -9.06 -35.65 11.90
CA PRO A 97 -9.51 -35.31 13.24
C PRO A 97 -10.11 -33.91 13.15
N TRP A 98 -11.33 -33.72 13.66
CA TRP A 98 -12.05 -32.45 13.54
C TRP A 98 -11.19 -31.23 13.94
N VAL A 99 -10.21 -31.45 14.84
CA VAL A 99 -9.19 -30.50 15.27
C VAL A 99 -8.26 -30.07 14.14
N GLU A 100 -7.77 -31.00 13.32
CA GLU A 100 -6.90 -30.72 12.18
C GLU A 100 -7.67 -30.10 11.02
N GLU A 101 -8.93 -30.50 10.82
CA GLU A 101 -9.83 -29.86 9.85
C GLU A 101 -10.22 -28.45 10.29
N ALA A 102 -10.48 -28.22 11.58
CA ALA A 102 -10.69 -26.89 12.15
C ALA A 102 -9.41 -26.04 12.09
N ALA A 103 -8.25 -26.60 12.41
CA ALA A 103 -6.96 -25.91 12.34
C ALA A 103 -6.57 -25.56 10.90
N MET A 104 -6.80 -26.47 9.95
CA MET A 104 -6.54 -26.24 8.54
C MET A 104 -7.59 -25.35 7.91
N THR A 105 -8.85 -25.37 8.36
CA THR A 105 -9.86 -24.38 7.97
C THR A 105 -9.47 -23.01 8.51
N ALA A 106 -9.01 -22.91 9.76
CA ALA A 106 -8.47 -21.67 10.33
C ALA A 106 -7.22 -21.16 9.59
N LEU A 107 -6.33 -22.05 9.12
CA LEU A 107 -5.15 -21.72 8.31
C LEU A 107 -5.48 -21.41 6.83
N LYS A 108 -6.52 -22.02 6.26
CA LYS A 108 -6.97 -21.83 4.87
C LYS A 108 -7.75 -20.53 4.67
N VAL A 109 -8.13 -19.84 5.76
CA VAL A 109 -8.85 -18.55 5.73
C VAL A 109 -7.93 -17.34 5.44
N SER A 110 -6.70 -17.58 4.95
CA SER A 110 -5.65 -16.63 4.51
C SER A 110 -4.57 -16.32 5.57
N LEU A 111 -3.52 -15.58 5.19
CA LEU A 111 -2.52 -14.95 6.09
C LEU A 111 -3.17 -14.26 7.32
N ARG A 112 -4.46 -13.94 7.22
CA ARG A 112 -5.34 -13.58 8.33
C ARG A 112 -5.17 -14.47 9.55
N GLY A 113 -5.08 -15.80 9.40
CA GLY A 113 -4.96 -16.73 10.52
C GLY A 113 -3.77 -16.44 11.43
N LEU A 114 -2.69 -15.84 10.90
CA LEU A 114 -1.52 -15.42 11.67
C LEU A 114 -1.72 -14.03 12.31
N PHE A 115 -2.34 -13.08 11.60
CA PHE A 115 -2.62 -11.74 12.13
C PHE A 115 -3.70 -11.75 13.21
N THR A 116 -4.67 -12.67 13.14
CA THR A 116 -5.72 -12.85 14.16
C THR A 116 -5.17 -13.39 15.47
N LEU A 117 -3.98 -14.03 15.45
CA LEU A 117 -3.29 -14.49 16.66
C LEU A 117 -2.61 -13.35 17.42
N ILE A 118 -2.42 -12.18 16.81
CA ILE A 118 -1.86 -11.02 17.50
C ILE A 118 -2.95 -10.45 18.43
N PRO A 119 -2.73 -10.42 19.76
CA PRO A 119 -3.72 -9.90 20.69
C PRO A 119 -4.01 -8.42 20.40
N GLU A 120 -5.28 -8.02 20.53
CA GLU A 120 -5.70 -6.63 20.31
C GLU A 120 -4.95 -5.64 21.23
N ALA A 121 -4.61 -6.05 22.46
CA ALA A 121 -3.79 -5.27 23.37
C ALA A 121 -2.40 -4.92 22.79
N VAL A 122 -1.77 -5.85 22.08
CA VAL A 122 -0.47 -5.65 21.44
C VAL A 122 -0.61 -4.67 20.27
N CYS A 123 -1.65 -4.84 19.45
CA CYS A 123 -1.97 -3.93 18.34
C CYS A 123 -2.23 -2.50 18.83
N ALA A 124 -3.05 -2.36 19.88
CA ALA A 124 -3.33 -1.08 20.50
C ALA A 124 -2.05 -0.45 21.09
N LYS A 125 -1.19 -1.23 21.76
CA LYS A 125 0.09 -0.73 22.27
C LYS A 125 0.99 -0.20 21.15
N LEU A 126 1.11 -0.91 20.03
CA LEU A 126 1.84 -0.44 18.85
C LEU A 126 1.28 0.90 18.36
N PHE A 127 -0.05 0.98 18.23
CA PHE A 127 -0.73 2.21 17.85
C PHE A 127 -0.41 3.36 18.80
N LEU A 128 -0.44 3.14 20.12
CA LEU A 128 -0.14 4.16 21.12
C LEU A 128 1.31 4.62 21.07
N CYS A 129 2.26 3.70 20.86
CA CYS A 129 3.67 4.04 20.67
C CYS A 129 3.84 4.98 19.46
N VAL A 130 3.16 4.70 18.35
CA VAL A 130 3.21 5.54 17.16
C VAL A 130 2.51 6.89 17.36
N ARG A 131 1.35 6.91 18.01
CA ARG A 131 0.58 8.14 18.25
C ARG A 131 1.30 9.11 19.18
N TRP A 132 2.03 8.59 20.16
CA TRP A 132 2.64 9.35 21.26
C TRP A 132 4.17 9.20 21.35
N VAL A 133 4.85 9.06 20.20
CA VAL A 133 6.33 8.98 20.13
C VAL A 133 7.02 10.09 20.92
N GLY A 134 6.47 11.32 20.89
CA GLY A 134 7.01 12.50 21.59
C GLY A 134 6.39 12.78 22.96
N GLY A 135 5.71 11.79 23.56
CA GLY A 135 4.90 11.95 24.76
C GLY A 135 3.46 12.42 24.46
N VAL A 136 2.60 12.28 25.46
CA VAL A 136 1.18 12.65 25.35
C VAL A 136 1.04 14.17 25.42
N ARG A 137 0.27 14.73 24.48
CA ARG A 137 -0.06 16.16 24.43
C ARG A 137 -1.54 16.33 24.12
N CYS A 138 -2.14 17.38 24.66
CA CYS A 138 -3.52 17.71 24.35
C CYS A 138 -3.68 17.97 22.84
N PRO A 139 -4.54 17.23 22.11
CA PRO A 139 -4.75 17.47 20.68
C PRO A 139 -5.46 18.79 20.35
N ARG A 140 -5.96 19.52 21.36
CA ARG A 140 -6.67 20.80 21.20
C ARG A 140 -5.71 21.99 21.33
N CYS A 141 -5.00 22.09 22.46
CA CYS A 141 -4.08 23.21 22.74
C CYS A 141 -2.59 22.88 22.60
N GLY A 142 -2.21 21.60 22.46
CA GLY A 142 -0.82 21.17 22.31
C GLY A 142 0.02 21.10 23.61
N CYS A 143 -0.57 21.45 24.76
CA CYS A 143 0.14 21.43 26.03
C CYS A 143 0.52 20.01 26.48
N LYS A 144 1.51 19.92 27.38
CA LYS A 144 1.94 18.68 28.05
C LYS A 144 1.22 18.46 29.39
N ASN A 145 0.52 19.46 29.90
CA ASN A 145 -0.22 19.38 31.15
C ASN A 145 -1.49 18.56 30.92
N VAL A 146 -1.35 17.23 30.91
CA VAL A 146 -2.44 16.29 30.72
C VAL A 146 -2.38 15.19 31.78
N THR A 147 -3.53 14.82 32.32
CA THR A 147 -3.64 13.80 33.38
C THR A 147 -4.41 12.60 32.84
N CYS A 148 -3.94 11.40 33.11
CA CYS A 148 -4.66 10.19 32.75
C CYS A 148 -5.82 9.99 33.74
N LYS A 149 -7.06 10.10 33.26
CA LYS A 149 -8.27 9.87 34.08
C LYS A 149 -8.66 8.40 34.13
N ASP A 150 -8.47 7.68 33.03
CA ASP A 150 -8.79 6.26 32.92
C ASP A 150 -7.70 5.57 32.08
N PRO A 151 -6.84 4.74 32.72
CA PRO A 151 -5.77 4.04 32.03
C PRO A 151 -6.24 2.86 31.18
N HIS A 152 -7.49 2.39 31.35
CA HIS A 152 -8.04 1.19 30.71
C HIS A 152 -9.34 1.49 29.95
N TYR A 153 -9.51 2.73 29.49
CA TYR A 153 -10.65 3.13 28.68
C TYR A 153 -10.84 2.21 27.47
N ARG A 154 -12.02 1.55 27.39
CA ARG A 154 -12.32 0.51 26.39
C ARG A 154 -11.23 -0.58 26.32
N LYS A 155 -10.75 -1.04 27.49
CA LYS A 155 -9.76 -2.10 27.72
C LYS A 155 -8.30 -1.71 27.42
N TYR A 156 -8.03 -1.06 26.28
CA TYR A 156 -6.65 -0.87 25.79
C TYR A 156 -6.25 0.58 25.54
N TYR A 157 -7.22 1.50 25.53
CA TYR A 157 -6.96 2.93 25.31
C TYR A 157 -7.02 3.67 26.65
N ARG A 158 -6.60 4.93 26.64
CA ARG A 158 -6.61 5.80 27.79
C ARG A 158 -7.52 7.00 27.53
N ARG A 159 -8.11 7.50 28.61
CA ARG A 159 -8.80 8.79 28.65
C ARG A 159 -7.93 9.78 29.41
N TRP A 160 -7.76 10.95 28.82
CA TRP A 160 -6.96 12.04 29.33
C TRP A 160 -7.85 13.25 29.62
N SER A 161 -7.49 14.04 30.63
CA SER A 161 -8.00 15.40 30.85
C SER A 161 -6.89 16.42 30.63
N CYS A 162 -7.27 17.61 30.19
CA CYS A 162 -6.36 18.73 29.94
C CYS A 162 -6.79 19.93 30.81
N PRO A 163 -6.15 20.16 31.97
CA PRO A 163 -6.51 21.26 32.87
C PRO A 163 -6.47 22.64 32.20
N ASP A 164 -5.50 22.87 31.30
CA ASP A 164 -5.38 24.14 30.58
C ASP A 164 -6.62 24.42 29.71
N CYS A 165 -7.12 23.40 29.01
CA CYS A 165 -8.36 23.53 28.23
C CYS A 165 -9.61 23.55 29.11
N GLU A 166 -9.58 22.93 30.28
CA GLU A 166 -10.68 22.99 31.26
C GLU A 166 -10.85 24.41 31.78
N HIS A 167 -9.72 25.05 32.12
CA HIS A 167 -9.69 26.45 32.53
C HIS A 167 -10.15 27.38 31.40
N GLU A 168 -9.61 27.22 30.19
CA GLU A 168 -9.95 28.07 29.04
C GLU A 168 -11.43 28.00 28.65
N HIS A 169 -12.03 26.81 28.66
CA HIS A 169 -13.40 26.60 28.18
C HIS A 169 -14.46 26.54 29.29
N GLY A 170 -14.05 26.62 30.56
CA GLY A 170 -14.96 26.54 31.72
C GLY A 170 -15.72 25.22 31.85
N LYS A 171 -15.22 24.14 31.25
CA LYS A 171 -15.87 22.81 31.26
C LYS A 171 -14.84 21.69 31.10
N GLU A 172 -15.21 20.49 31.55
CA GLU A 172 -14.36 19.30 31.46
C GLU A 172 -13.86 19.08 30.01
N ALA A 173 -12.53 19.00 29.85
CA ALA A 173 -11.87 18.92 28.56
C ALA A 173 -11.10 17.59 28.47
N THR A 174 -11.86 16.53 28.20
CA THR A 174 -11.30 15.19 28.00
C THR A 174 -11.05 14.84 26.54
N PHE A 175 -10.11 13.93 26.32
CA PHE A 175 -9.86 13.29 25.04
C PHE A 175 -9.38 11.85 25.22
N THR A 176 -9.54 11.02 24.19
CA THR A 176 -9.05 9.64 24.16
C THR A 176 -7.80 9.54 23.31
N ASP A 177 -7.06 8.44 23.41
CA ASP A 177 -5.92 8.17 22.52
C ASP A 177 -6.27 8.21 21.02
N LEU A 178 -7.54 7.94 20.66
CA LEU A 178 -8.03 8.00 19.29
C LEU A 178 -8.47 9.40 18.85
N TYR A 179 -8.57 10.37 19.76
CA TYR A 179 -9.12 11.70 19.47
C TYR A 179 -8.34 12.42 18.36
N GLY A 180 -9.05 12.95 17.37
CA GLY A 180 -8.47 13.65 16.22
C GLY A 180 -7.85 12.75 15.15
N THR A 181 -7.51 11.49 15.47
CA THR A 181 -6.91 10.53 14.51
C THR A 181 -7.94 10.06 13.50
N PHE A 182 -7.55 9.55 12.32
CA PHE A 182 -8.52 9.00 11.35
C PHE A 182 -9.36 7.83 11.88
N MET A 183 -8.92 7.18 12.98
CA MET A 183 -9.60 6.06 13.65
C MET A 183 -10.65 6.51 14.69
N GLU A 184 -10.74 7.80 15.00
CA GLU A 184 -11.70 8.30 15.99
C GLU A 184 -13.15 7.95 15.63
N GLY A 185 -13.87 7.38 16.59
CA GLY A 185 -15.25 6.91 16.40
C GLY A 185 -15.36 5.62 15.59
N SER A 186 -14.25 4.96 15.26
CA SER A 186 -14.29 3.61 14.70
C SER A 186 -14.72 2.59 15.75
N HIS A 187 -15.55 1.65 15.33
CA HIS A 187 -15.88 0.45 16.10
C HIS A 187 -15.02 -0.76 15.70
N LEU A 188 -14.11 -0.58 14.73
CA LEU A 188 -13.18 -1.62 14.36
C LEU A 188 -12.05 -1.68 15.39
N GLU A 189 -11.64 -2.91 15.69
CA GLU A 189 -10.44 -3.19 16.47
C GLU A 189 -9.19 -2.69 15.74
N CYS A 190 -8.17 -2.29 16.50
CA CYS A 190 -6.89 -1.83 16.01
C CYS A 190 -6.23 -2.87 15.11
N ARG A 191 -6.32 -4.17 15.44
CA ARG A 191 -5.79 -5.23 14.59
C ARG A 191 -6.37 -5.23 13.18
N LEU A 192 -7.65 -4.92 13.02
CA LEU A 192 -8.29 -4.83 11.70
C LEU A 192 -7.81 -3.62 10.91
N TRP A 193 -7.54 -2.50 11.60
CA TRP A 193 -6.92 -1.34 10.97
C TRP A 193 -5.49 -1.65 10.49
N LEU A 194 -4.68 -2.30 11.33
CA LEU A 194 -3.31 -2.67 10.97
C LEU A 194 -3.29 -3.68 9.80
N TRP A 195 -4.14 -4.71 9.85
CA TRP A 195 -4.24 -5.69 8.76
C TRP A 195 -4.76 -5.03 7.47
N GLY A 196 -5.80 -4.20 7.56
CA GLY A 196 -6.32 -3.45 6.42
C GLY A 196 -5.30 -2.50 5.79
N MET A 197 -4.45 -1.85 6.59
CA MET A 197 -3.34 -1.05 6.09
C MET A 197 -2.29 -1.89 5.39
N MET A 198 -1.94 -3.06 5.95
CA MET A 198 -0.99 -3.99 5.32
C MET A 198 -1.46 -4.40 3.92
N LEU A 199 -2.70 -4.90 3.83
CA LEU A 199 -3.34 -5.27 2.55
C LEU A 199 -3.39 -4.08 1.58
N TYR A 200 -3.71 -2.90 2.07
CA TYR A 200 -3.74 -1.68 1.26
C TYR A 200 -2.35 -1.28 0.74
N VAL A 201 -1.28 -1.46 1.52
CA VAL A 201 0.10 -1.22 1.09
C VAL A 201 0.50 -2.23 0.01
N VAL A 202 0.15 -3.51 0.19
CA VAL A 202 0.37 -4.57 -0.82
C VAL A 202 -0.39 -4.27 -2.12
N GLY A 203 -1.53 -3.60 -2.04
CA GLY A 203 -2.31 -3.18 -3.21
C GLY A 203 -3.55 -3.98 -3.46
N ASP A 204 -4.09 -4.62 -2.42
CA ASP A 204 -5.38 -5.25 -2.52
C ASP A 204 -6.52 -4.25 -2.76
N SER A 205 -7.53 -4.75 -3.46
CA SER A 205 -8.75 -3.98 -3.71
C SER A 205 -9.56 -3.82 -2.42
N ALA A 206 -10.38 -2.78 -2.33
CA ALA A 206 -11.30 -2.61 -1.20
C ALA A 206 -12.27 -3.79 -1.03
N GLU A 207 -12.58 -4.50 -2.12
CA GLU A 207 -13.38 -5.74 -2.12
C GLU A 207 -12.63 -6.88 -1.43
N ASN A 208 -11.37 -7.11 -1.80
CA ASN A 208 -10.54 -8.12 -1.15
C ASN A 208 -10.30 -7.76 0.31
N ILE A 209 -9.99 -6.49 0.62
CA ILE A 209 -9.82 -6.01 1.99
C ILE A 209 -11.09 -6.27 2.82
N ALA A 210 -12.29 -6.05 2.27
CA ALA A 210 -13.54 -6.35 2.95
C ALA A 210 -13.66 -7.85 3.29
N LYS A 211 -13.37 -8.72 2.31
CA LYS A 211 -13.39 -10.18 2.49
C LYS A 211 -12.37 -10.63 3.53
N GLU A 212 -11.13 -10.16 3.40
CA GLU A 212 -10.00 -10.47 4.28
C GLU A 212 -10.19 -9.98 5.72
N LEU A 213 -10.94 -8.90 5.92
CA LEU A 213 -11.30 -8.40 7.25
C LEU A 213 -12.63 -8.97 7.78
N HIS A 214 -13.43 -9.63 6.94
CA HIS A 214 -14.84 -9.96 7.20
C HIS A 214 -15.65 -8.74 7.68
N VAL A 215 -15.52 -7.62 6.97
CA VAL A 215 -16.32 -6.41 7.19
C VAL A 215 -17.14 -6.09 5.96
N ASP A 216 -18.18 -5.26 6.14
CA ASP A 216 -18.94 -4.76 5.00
C ASP A 216 -18.05 -4.01 4.00
N ARG A 217 -18.34 -4.17 2.71
CA ARG A 217 -17.59 -3.52 1.63
C ARG A 217 -17.51 -2.00 1.78
N LYS A 218 -18.57 -1.34 2.28
CA LYS A 218 -18.57 0.12 2.50
C LYS A 218 -17.60 0.51 3.63
N THR A 219 -17.46 -0.33 4.65
CA THR A 219 -16.48 -0.14 5.73
C THR A 219 -15.06 -0.18 5.19
N ALA A 220 -14.72 -1.21 4.40
CA ALA A 220 -13.41 -1.30 3.75
C ALA A 220 -13.15 -0.14 2.78
N GLN A 221 -14.15 0.28 2.00
CA GLN A 221 -14.04 1.43 1.10
C GLN A 221 -13.78 2.74 1.87
N ARG A 222 -14.45 2.95 3.01
CA ARG A 222 -14.22 4.11 3.88
C ARG A 222 -12.81 4.08 4.47
N MET A 223 -12.35 2.93 4.94
CA MET A 223 -10.98 2.72 5.42
C MET A 223 -9.97 3.09 4.33
N VAL A 224 -10.05 2.47 3.15
CA VAL A 224 -9.17 2.76 2.01
C VAL A 224 -9.19 4.24 1.64
N ARG A 225 -10.35 4.89 1.65
CA ARG A 225 -10.47 6.32 1.35
C ARG A 225 -9.78 7.21 2.38
N LEU A 226 -9.88 6.86 3.67
CA LEU A 226 -9.15 7.57 4.73
C LEU A 226 -7.64 7.42 4.54
N LEU A 227 -7.15 6.20 4.27
CA LEU A 227 -5.73 5.94 4.03
C LEU A 227 -5.21 6.71 2.80
N GLN A 228 -5.97 6.72 1.71
CA GLN A 228 -5.66 7.54 0.52
C GLN A 228 -5.53 9.03 0.83
N LEU A 229 -6.42 9.57 1.68
CA LEU A 229 -6.40 10.98 2.08
C LEU A 229 -5.25 11.30 3.05
N CYS A 230 -4.78 10.32 3.83
CA CYS A 230 -3.59 10.49 4.66
C CYS A 230 -2.35 10.71 3.78
N TYR A 231 -2.24 10.00 2.64
CA TYR A 231 -1.15 10.28 1.70
C TYR A 231 -1.20 11.71 1.19
N ILE A 232 -2.33 12.13 0.60
CA ILE A 232 -2.38 13.40 -0.14
C ILE A 232 -2.12 14.63 0.76
N THR A 233 -2.51 14.57 2.02
CA THR A 233 -2.42 15.71 2.95
C THR A 233 -1.00 15.99 3.46
N LEU A 234 -0.08 15.04 3.33
CA LEU A 234 1.27 15.12 3.90
C LEU A 234 2.38 14.96 2.84
N ARG A 235 2.06 15.21 1.56
CA ARG A 235 3.02 15.20 0.45
C ARG A 235 3.91 16.43 0.47
N PHE A 236 4.96 16.40 -0.35
CA PHE A 236 5.81 17.56 -0.66
C PHE A 236 6.59 18.12 0.54
N SER A 237 7.05 17.25 1.44
CA SER A 237 7.80 17.64 2.64
C SER A 237 9.30 17.84 2.40
N ARG A 238 9.82 17.48 1.23
CA ARG A 238 11.25 17.56 0.91
C ARG A 238 11.48 18.37 -0.36
N VAL A 239 12.66 18.97 -0.44
CA VAL A 239 13.14 19.65 -1.64
C VAL A 239 14.09 18.72 -2.39
N LEU A 240 13.80 18.45 -3.66
CA LEU A 240 14.63 17.65 -4.55
C LEU A 240 15.91 18.42 -4.91
N ASN A 241 17.01 17.69 -5.01
CA ASN A 241 18.33 18.20 -5.35
C ASN A 241 19.14 17.16 -6.14
N GLY A 242 20.38 17.50 -6.48
CA GLY A 242 21.26 16.65 -7.28
C GLY A 242 20.91 16.71 -8.77
N THR A 243 20.62 15.55 -9.37
CA THR A 243 20.18 15.44 -10.76
C THR A 243 18.70 15.10 -10.80
N VAL A 244 17.90 15.99 -11.37
CA VAL A 244 16.45 15.87 -11.41
C VAL A 244 15.96 15.89 -12.87
N GLU A 245 15.11 14.94 -13.21
CA GLU A 245 14.47 14.85 -14.52
C GLU A 245 13.03 15.38 -14.42
N PHE A 246 12.63 16.25 -15.36
CA PHE A 246 11.24 16.67 -15.49
C PHE A 246 10.66 16.15 -16.80
N ASP A 247 9.43 15.65 -16.72
CA ASP A 247 8.65 15.21 -17.87
C ASP A 247 7.17 15.18 -17.46
N GLU A 248 6.29 14.95 -18.42
CA GLU A 248 4.87 14.80 -18.17
C GLU A 248 4.26 13.53 -18.79
N ALA A 249 3.37 12.90 -18.04
CA ALA A 249 2.54 11.81 -18.54
C ALA A 249 1.08 12.23 -18.63
N TYR A 250 0.37 11.66 -19.61
CA TYR A 250 -1.04 11.97 -19.83
C TYR A 250 -1.91 10.74 -19.55
N VAL A 251 -2.68 10.81 -18.46
CA VAL A 251 -3.54 9.71 -18.00
C VAL A 251 -4.96 9.92 -18.50
N ILE A 252 -5.50 8.92 -19.20
CA ILE A 252 -6.92 8.94 -19.56
C ILE A 252 -7.75 8.67 -18.29
N ALA A 253 -8.37 9.71 -17.77
CA ALA A 253 -9.23 9.69 -16.61
C ALA A 253 -10.42 10.60 -16.89
N GLY A 254 -11.60 10.01 -17.07
CA GLY A 254 -12.84 10.76 -17.29
C GLY A 254 -13.67 10.88 -16.01
N LEU A 255 -14.72 11.69 -16.04
CA LEU A 255 -15.76 11.60 -15.01
C LEU A 255 -16.42 10.22 -15.10
N LYS A 256 -16.66 9.60 -13.93
CA LYS A 256 -17.30 8.29 -13.79
C LYS A 256 -18.59 8.47 -12.97
N GLY A 257 -19.75 8.42 -13.63
CA GLY A 257 -21.03 8.71 -13.00
C GLY A 257 -21.07 10.12 -12.38
N ARG A 258 -21.61 10.24 -11.16
CA ARG A 258 -21.64 11.48 -10.36
C ARG A 258 -20.38 11.68 -9.50
N ALA A 259 -19.23 11.09 -9.88
CA ALA A 259 -18.00 11.22 -9.08
C ALA A 259 -17.61 12.69 -8.88
N GLY A 260 -17.40 13.09 -7.61
CA GLY A 260 -17.16 14.50 -7.26
C GLY A 260 -18.40 15.40 -7.30
N GLY A 261 -19.60 14.82 -7.43
CA GLY A 261 -20.85 15.59 -7.57
C GLY A 261 -20.95 16.34 -8.91
N LEU A 262 -20.06 16.07 -9.86
CA LEU A 262 -20.07 16.74 -11.17
C LEU A 262 -20.98 15.96 -12.12
N PRO A 263 -21.96 16.62 -12.77
CA PRO A 263 -22.77 15.98 -13.78
C PRO A 263 -21.91 15.61 -14.99
N LEU A 264 -22.22 14.45 -15.57
CA LEU A 264 -21.69 14.10 -16.89
C LEU A 264 -22.45 14.93 -17.93
N GLY A 265 -21.83 15.97 -18.49
CA GLY A 265 -22.39 16.75 -19.61
C GLY A 265 -22.47 15.98 -20.95
N ARG A 266 -22.37 14.65 -20.90
CA ARG A 266 -22.42 13.74 -22.04
C ARG A 266 -22.76 12.31 -21.57
N PRO A 267 -23.31 11.44 -22.45
CA PRO A 267 -23.51 10.03 -22.12
C PRO A 267 -22.20 9.31 -21.71
N ALA A 268 -22.34 8.26 -20.90
CA ALA A 268 -21.22 7.41 -20.50
C ALA A 268 -20.55 6.77 -21.74
N ARG A 269 -19.21 6.78 -21.80
CA ARG A 269 -18.49 6.15 -22.93
C ARG A 269 -18.61 4.64 -22.85
N LYS A 270 -18.91 3.99 -23.99
CA LYS A 270 -18.88 2.53 -24.13
C LYS A 270 -17.46 1.96 -24.30
N ARG A 271 -16.50 2.79 -24.74
CA ARG A 271 -15.08 2.42 -24.97
C ARG A 271 -14.14 3.46 -24.34
N GLY A 272 -12.90 3.05 -24.09
CA GLY A 272 -11.83 3.95 -23.63
C GLY A 272 -11.59 5.08 -24.64
N LEU A 273 -11.26 6.27 -24.13
CA LEU A 273 -10.90 7.41 -24.98
C LEU A 273 -9.60 7.10 -25.72
N LYS A 274 -9.59 7.26 -27.04
CA LYS A 274 -8.38 7.19 -27.86
C LYS A 274 -8.16 8.56 -28.47
N LYS A 275 -7.44 9.42 -27.76
CA LYS A 275 -7.08 10.77 -28.23
C LYS A 275 -5.54 10.91 -28.29
N PRO A 276 -4.96 11.15 -29.47
CA PRO A 276 -3.52 11.40 -29.60
C PRO A 276 -3.14 12.76 -29.00
N GLY A 277 -1.84 12.96 -28.78
CA GLY A 277 -1.29 14.24 -28.33
C GLY A 277 -1.52 14.57 -26.86
N ARG A 278 -1.25 15.83 -26.49
CA ARG A 278 -1.33 16.34 -25.13
C ARG A 278 -2.78 16.44 -24.65
N GLY A 279 -2.98 16.33 -23.35
CA GLY A 279 -4.27 16.35 -22.69
C GLY A 279 -4.41 17.48 -21.69
N VAL A 280 -5.67 17.83 -21.44
CA VAL A 280 -6.13 18.75 -20.38
C VAL A 280 -7.30 18.12 -19.64
N TRP A 281 -7.67 18.67 -18.49
CA TRP A 281 -8.78 18.22 -17.67
C TRP A 281 -10.09 18.00 -18.45
N GLU A 282 -10.47 18.96 -19.29
CA GLU A 282 -11.73 18.98 -20.07
C GLU A 282 -11.76 17.81 -21.06
N SER A 283 -10.58 17.44 -21.58
CA SER A 283 -10.44 16.36 -22.56
C SER A 283 -10.47 14.95 -21.95
N ASP A 284 -10.63 14.82 -20.63
CA ASP A 284 -10.53 13.55 -19.87
C ASP A 284 -9.17 12.83 -20.05
N LYS A 285 -8.14 13.59 -20.40
CA LYS A 285 -6.75 13.14 -20.52
C LYS A 285 -5.90 14.06 -19.63
N VAL A 286 -5.82 13.69 -18.36
CA VAL A 286 -5.27 14.52 -17.30
C VAL A 286 -3.73 14.45 -17.34
N PRO A 287 -3.02 15.59 -17.46
CA PRO A 287 -1.58 15.60 -17.35
C PRO A 287 -1.13 15.36 -15.90
N VAL A 288 0.01 14.71 -15.77
CA VAL A 288 0.72 14.48 -14.50
C VAL A 288 2.15 14.97 -14.71
N LEU A 289 2.52 16.04 -14.01
CA LEU A 289 3.90 16.54 -13.96
C LEU A 289 4.74 15.60 -13.10
N GLY A 290 5.88 15.13 -13.62
CA GLY A 290 6.85 14.33 -12.89
C GLY A 290 8.11 15.14 -12.60
N LEU A 291 8.51 15.19 -11.33
CA LEU A 291 9.79 15.71 -10.89
C LEU A 291 10.55 14.55 -10.22
N VAL A 292 11.60 14.04 -10.86
CA VAL A 292 12.23 12.77 -10.50
C VAL A 292 13.70 12.96 -10.19
N ALA A 293 14.08 12.90 -8.91
CA ALA A 293 15.49 12.86 -8.55
C ALA A 293 16.05 11.45 -8.85
N ARG A 294 17.07 11.32 -9.72
CA ARG A 294 17.57 10.01 -10.20
C ARG A 294 17.92 9.01 -9.10
N ARG A 295 18.39 9.51 -7.95
CA ARG A 295 18.76 8.71 -6.77
C ARG A 295 17.97 9.11 -5.52
N GLY A 296 16.78 9.65 -5.69
CA GLY A 296 16.01 10.23 -4.60
C GLY A 296 14.51 9.97 -4.69
N ASP A 297 13.78 10.94 -4.14
CA ASP A 297 12.33 11.00 -4.13
C ASP A 297 11.79 11.49 -5.48
N VAL A 298 10.56 11.10 -5.77
CA VAL A 298 9.78 11.52 -6.93
C VAL A 298 8.55 12.28 -6.47
N TYR A 299 8.17 13.29 -7.26
CA TYR A 299 6.91 14.01 -7.11
C TYR A 299 6.08 13.94 -8.38
N LEU A 300 4.85 13.44 -8.25
CA LEU A 300 3.91 13.24 -9.34
C LEU A 300 2.64 14.07 -9.10
N ILE A 301 2.45 15.12 -9.88
CA ILE A 301 1.43 16.13 -9.62
C ILE A 301 0.40 16.08 -10.76
N PRO A 302 -0.78 15.47 -10.56
CA PRO A 302 -1.87 15.61 -11.51
C PRO A 302 -2.33 17.06 -11.57
N MET A 303 -2.47 17.60 -12.77
CA MET A 303 -2.80 19.01 -13.01
C MET A 303 -3.93 19.12 -14.05
N ALA A 304 -4.58 20.28 -14.09
CA ALA A 304 -5.57 20.54 -15.12
C ALA A 304 -4.94 20.68 -16.51
N ASN A 305 -3.76 21.30 -16.54
CA ASN A 305 -2.97 21.58 -17.72
C ASN A 305 -1.48 21.68 -17.33
N VAL A 306 -0.59 21.47 -18.30
CA VAL A 306 0.86 21.70 -18.16
C VAL A 306 1.23 22.94 -18.97
N ARG A 307 1.29 24.07 -18.29
CA ARG A 307 1.73 25.36 -18.82
C ARG A 307 2.83 25.91 -17.91
N SER A 308 3.69 26.77 -18.44
CA SER A 308 4.78 27.37 -17.67
C SER A 308 4.29 28.02 -16.37
N GLU A 309 3.13 28.68 -16.43
CA GLU A 309 2.50 29.38 -15.30
C GLU A 309 2.00 28.40 -14.23
N THR A 310 1.49 27.24 -14.65
CA THR A 310 0.94 26.26 -13.70
C THR A 310 2.02 25.40 -13.06
N ILE A 311 3.10 25.06 -13.78
CA ILE A 311 4.16 24.18 -13.26
C ILE A 311 5.23 24.94 -12.46
N ARG A 312 5.49 26.22 -12.76
CA ARG A 312 6.56 27.02 -12.13
C ARG A 312 6.48 27.03 -10.59
N PRO A 313 5.33 27.31 -9.94
CA PRO A 313 5.27 27.38 -8.49
C PRO A 313 5.65 26.06 -7.80
N PHE A 314 5.36 24.92 -8.44
CA PHE A 314 5.73 23.60 -7.93
C PHE A 314 7.22 23.36 -8.09
N ILE A 315 7.81 23.70 -9.23
CA ILE A 315 9.24 23.53 -9.47
C ILE A 315 10.06 24.38 -8.49
N GLU A 316 9.73 25.67 -8.32
CA GLU A 316 10.44 26.56 -7.40
C GLU A 316 10.35 26.12 -5.94
N ARG A 317 9.22 25.52 -5.54
CA ARG A 317 9.01 25.03 -4.18
C ARG A 317 9.67 23.68 -3.93
N LEU A 318 9.65 22.78 -4.91
CA LEU A 318 10.01 21.38 -4.73
C LEU A 318 11.40 21.03 -5.22
N VAL A 319 12.08 21.92 -5.95
CA VAL A 319 13.41 21.66 -6.51
C VAL A 319 14.34 22.81 -6.14
N ALA A 320 15.44 22.49 -5.48
CA ALA A 320 16.41 23.48 -5.02
C ALA A 320 16.96 24.29 -6.22
N ARG A 321 17.09 25.62 -6.06
CA ARG A 321 17.72 26.47 -7.09
C ARG A 321 19.17 26.01 -7.33
N GLY A 322 19.67 26.18 -8.56
CA GLY A 322 21.00 25.70 -8.96
C GLY A 322 21.10 24.20 -9.27
N THR A 323 20.03 23.43 -9.07
CA THR A 323 19.98 21.99 -9.37
C THR A 323 20.21 21.70 -10.86
N GLN A 324 20.87 20.57 -11.15
CA GLN A 324 21.00 20.04 -12.50
C GLN A 324 19.67 19.41 -12.93
N VAL A 325 19.09 19.95 -14.00
CA VAL A 325 17.78 19.55 -14.51
C VAL A 325 17.89 19.05 -15.95
N TYR A 326 17.29 17.90 -16.21
CA TYR A 326 17.15 17.33 -17.55
C TYR A 326 15.67 17.25 -17.94
N THR A 327 15.35 17.71 -19.15
CA THR A 327 14.01 17.60 -19.73
C THR A 327 14.09 17.14 -21.18
N ASP A 328 12.94 16.85 -21.78
CA ASP A 328 12.83 16.80 -23.23
C ASP A 328 12.95 18.23 -23.84
N GLU A 329 12.73 18.34 -25.16
CA GLU A 329 12.76 19.61 -25.88
C GLU A 329 11.49 20.47 -25.74
N TYR A 330 10.58 20.13 -24.81
CA TYR A 330 9.33 20.84 -24.69
C TYR A 330 9.54 22.28 -24.18
N ASN A 331 9.03 23.24 -24.95
CA ASN A 331 9.20 24.67 -24.71
C ASN A 331 8.70 25.17 -23.34
N ILE A 332 7.81 24.44 -22.66
CA ILE A 332 7.34 24.81 -21.32
C ILE A 332 8.47 24.90 -20.30
N TYR A 333 9.59 24.20 -20.52
CA TYR A 333 10.74 24.20 -19.60
C TYR A 333 11.78 25.29 -19.89
N ARG A 334 11.61 26.11 -20.94
CA ARG A 334 12.60 27.15 -21.32
C ARG A 334 12.86 28.20 -20.23
N PHE A 335 11.94 28.37 -19.29
CA PHE A 335 12.10 29.32 -18.20
C PHE A 335 13.11 28.87 -17.13
N LEU A 336 13.48 27.58 -17.08
CA LEU A 336 14.30 27.01 -16.01
C LEU A 336 15.68 27.69 -15.88
N ARG A 337 16.36 27.96 -17.00
CA ARG A 337 17.64 28.70 -16.97
C ARG A 337 17.51 30.08 -16.35
N ARG A 338 16.41 30.79 -16.63
CA ARG A 338 16.14 32.13 -16.06
C ARG A 338 15.86 32.09 -14.56
N LEU A 339 15.37 30.97 -14.04
CA LEU A 339 15.17 30.75 -12.61
C LEU A 339 16.43 30.25 -11.88
N GLY A 340 17.55 30.10 -12.60
CA GLY A 340 18.84 29.68 -12.02
C GLY A 340 19.04 28.17 -11.94
N TYR A 341 18.29 27.36 -12.69
CA TYR A 341 18.57 25.92 -12.82
C TYR A 341 19.62 25.66 -13.91
N LYS A 342 20.48 24.66 -13.70
CA LYS A 342 21.41 24.16 -14.72
C LYS A 342 20.64 23.21 -15.63
N HIS A 343 20.04 23.76 -16.69
CA HIS A 343 19.07 23.04 -17.53
C HIS A 343 19.66 22.62 -18.87
N GLU A 344 19.60 21.32 -19.12
CA GLU A 344 19.96 20.69 -20.39
C GLU A 344 18.78 19.84 -20.90
N THR A 345 18.73 19.65 -22.21
CA THR A 345 17.60 19.01 -22.90
C THR A 345 18.10 17.91 -23.83
N VAL A 346 17.33 16.84 -23.96
CA VAL A 346 17.50 15.86 -25.05
C VAL A 346 16.46 16.09 -26.15
N ASN A 347 16.88 15.89 -27.41
CA ASN A 347 16.01 16.06 -28.56
C ASN A 347 15.55 14.70 -29.11
N HIS A 348 14.38 14.24 -28.66
CA HIS A 348 13.80 12.98 -29.14
C HIS A 348 13.38 13.03 -30.61
N SER A 349 12.99 14.20 -31.16
CA SER A 349 12.64 14.31 -32.59
C SER A 349 13.85 14.12 -33.51
N ALA A 350 15.04 14.49 -33.04
CA ALA A 350 16.32 14.22 -33.69
C ALA A 350 16.87 12.80 -33.42
N LYS A 351 16.07 11.91 -32.79
CA LYS A 351 16.49 10.56 -32.33
C LYS A 351 17.66 10.58 -31.33
N GLU A 352 17.83 11.69 -30.61
CA GLU A 352 18.79 11.81 -29.52
C GLU A 352 18.11 11.38 -28.22
N TYR A 353 18.37 10.14 -27.79
CA TYR A 353 17.78 9.59 -26.55
C TYR A 353 18.66 9.83 -25.32
N ALA A 354 19.96 10.06 -25.50
CA ALA A 354 20.89 10.41 -24.45
C ALA A 354 22.12 11.11 -25.02
N ARG A 355 22.68 12.06 -24.26
CA ARG A 355 24.00 12.66 -24.51
C ARG A 355 24.84 12.58 -23.24
N GLY A 356 25.61 11.50 -23.11
CA GLY A 356 26.29 11.19 -21.85
C GLY A 356 25.28 11.05 -20.70
N GLU A 357 25.44 11.85 -19.66
CA GLU A 357 24.52 11.87 -18.51
C GLU A 357 23.21 12.62 -18.78
N VAL A 358 23.06 13.32 -19.91
CA VAL A 358 21.86 14.11 -20.24
C VAL A 358 20.81 13.17 -20.86
N HIS A 359 19.76 12.84 -20.09
CA HIS A 359 18.61 12.04 -20.53
C HIS A 359 17.44 12.13 -19.54
N VAL A 360 16.25 11.69 -19.96
CA VAL A 360 15.02 11.60 -19.14
C VAL A 360 14.50 10.17 -18.94
N ASN A 361 15.36 9.17 -19.17
CA ASN A 361 14.99 7.75 -19.11
C ASN A 361 14.42 7.30 -17.74
N THR A 362 14.79 7.97 -16.64
CA THR A 362 14.33 7.57 -15.30
C THR A 362 12.85 7.92 -15.14
N VAL A 363 12.46 9.13 -15.53
CA VAL A 363 11.05 9.56 -15.49
C VAL A 363 10.21 8.83 -16.54
N GLU A 364 10.76 8.53 -17.73
CA GLU A 364 10.08 7.67 -18.71
C GLU A 364 9.79 6.27 -18.17
N GLY A 365 10.77 5.65 -17.51
CA GLY A 365 10.61 4.36 -16.84
C GLY A 365 9.55 4.42 -15.73
N LEU A 366 9.52 5.50 -14.96
CA LEU A 366 8.53 5.74 -13.92
C LEU A 366 7.10 5.79 -14.49
N TRP A 367 6.92 6.35 -15.69
CA TRP A 367 5.60 6.39 -16.33
C TRP A 367 5.05 5.02 -16.69
N ASN A 368 5.90 4.06 -17.07
CA ASN A 368 5.46 2.69 -17.32
C ASN A 368 4.92 2.06 -16.03
N LEU A 369 5.63 2.23 -14.92
CA LEU A 369 5.22 1.73 -13.61
C LEU A 369 3.91 2.39 -13.12
N LEU A 370 3.75 3.70 -13.33
CA LEU A 370 2.51 4.40 -12.98
C LEU A 370 1.32 3.89 -13.80
N ARG A 371 1.50 3.62 -15.10
CA ARG A 371 0.44 3.08 -15.95
C ARG A 371 0.01 1.69 -15.49
N GLU A 372 0.95 0.82 -15.15
CA GLU A 372 0.65 -0.51 -14.59
C GLU A 372 -0.12 -0.41 -13.28
N HIS A 373 0.30 0.50 -12.38
CA HIS A 373 -0.41 0.76 -11.14
C HIS A 373 -1.85 1.24 -11.36
N LEU A 374 -2.09 2.10 -12.35
CA LEU A 374 -3.44 2.59 -12.63
C LEU A 374 -4.30 1.57 -13.40
N TYR A 375 -3.68 0.67 -14.16
CA TYR A 375 -4.35 -0.31 -15.00
C TYR A 375 -5.25 -1.26 -14.19
N VAL A 376 -4.79 -1.70 -13.00
CA VAL A 376 -5.52 -2.63 -12.13
C VAL A 376 -6.85 -2.08 -11.61
N HIS A 377 -7.05 -0.76 -11.69
CA HIS A 377 -8.29 -0.11 -11.27
C HIS A 377 -9.36 -0.04 -12.37
N HIS A 378 -9.04 -0.49 -13.59
CA HIS A 378 -9.96 -0.50 -14.74
C HIS A 378 -10.65 0.86 -15.01
N GLY A 379 -9.95 1.95 -14.69
CA GLY A 379 -10.38 3.32 -14.91
C GLY A 379 -10.65 4.09 -13.61
N VAL A 380 -9.98 5.22 -13.49
CA VAL A 380 -10.08 6.12 -12.33
C VAL A 380 -10.82 7.40 -12.73
N SER A 381 -11.63 7.95 -11.82
CA SER A 381 -12.21 9.29 -12.02
C SER A 381 -11.12 10.35 -11.92
N LYS A 382 -11.07 11.31 -12.85
CA LYS A 382 -10.10 12.42 -12.78
C LYS A 382 -10.13 13.21 -11.47
N VAL A 383 -11.30 13.30 -10.83
CA VAL A 383 -11.47 13.93 -9.50
C VAL A 383 -10.68 13.20 -8.41
N TYR A 384 -10.55 11.88 -8.53
CA TYR A 384 -9.86 11.05 -7.54
C TYR A 384 -8.47 10.61 -7.99
N LEU A 385 -8.06 10.90 -9.23
CA LEU A 385 -6.74 10.56 -9.75
C LEU A 385 -5.60 10.99 -8.81
N PRO A 386 -5.64 12.18 -8.17
CA PRO A 386 -4.63 12.57 -7.17
C PRO A 386 -4.41 11.55 -6.06
N LEU A 387 -5.46 10.86 -5.59
CA LEU A 387 -5.37 9.87 -4.52
C LEU A 387 -4.61 8.60 -4.95
N TYR A 388 -4.80 8.18 -6.21
CA TYR A 388 -4.11 7.00 -6.75
C TYR A 388 -2.66 7.31 -7.08
N VAL A 389 -2.40 8.49 -7.67
CA VAL A 389 -1.03 8.95 -7.93
C VAL A 389 -0.26 9.16 -6.63
N ALA A 390 -0.89 9.74 -5.60
CA ALA A 390 -0.28 9.89 -4.27
C ALA A 390 0.10 8.54 -3.63
N ARG A 391 -0.75 7.51 -3.77
CA ARG A 391 -0.43 6.15 -3.32
C ARG A 391 0.79 5.60 -4.06
N PHE A 392 0.80 5.69 -5.40
CA PHE A 392 1.93 5.21 -6.19
C PHE A 392 3.24 5.91 -5.79
N GLU A 393 3.22 7.23 -5.67
CA GLU A 393 4.37 8.03 -5.22
C GLU A 393 4.87 7.57 -3.85
N PHE A 394 3.98 7.41 -2.88
CA PHE A 394 4.35 6.97 -1.52
C PHE A 394 5.08 5.63 -1.54
N ILE A 395 4.55 4.65 -2.28
CA ILE A 395 5.12 3.31 -2.40
C ILE A 395 6.46 3.36 -3.15
N HIS A 396 6.55 4.16 -4.22
CA HIS A 396 7.76 4.28 -5.03
C HIS A 396 8.92 4.95 -4.27
N ASN A 397 8.65 6.01 -3.52
CA ASN A 397 9.66 6.69 -2.69
C ASN A 397 10.18 5.79 -1.55
N ARG A 398 9.41 4.75 -1.22
CA ARG A 398 9.77 3.73 -0.21
C ARG A 398 10.15 2.39 -0.83
N ARG A 399 10.52 2.35 -2.12
CA ARG A 399 10.79 1.08 -2.84
C ARG A 399 11.85 0.19 -2.21
N SER A 400 12.81 0.75 -1.46
CA SER A 400 13.83 0.00 -0.71
C SER A 400 13.32 -0.58 0.62
N GLN A 401 12.19 -0.11 1.14
CA GLN A 401 11.60 -0.58 2.39
C GLN A 401 10.75 -1.84 2.16
N THR A 402 10.65 -2.64 3.21
CA THR A 402 9.71 -3.75 3.35
C THR A 402 8.26 -3.26 3.38
N THR A 403 7.31 -4.18 3.17
CA THR A 403 5.87 -3.88 3.28
C THR A 403 5.49 -3.43 4.69
N TRP A 404 6.11 -4.01 5.72
CA TRP A 404 5.84 -3.66 7.11
C TRP A 404 6.28 -2.23 7.43
N GLU A 405 7.49 -1.83 7.03
CA GLU A 405 7.99 -0.46 7.22
C GLU A 405 7.08 0.56 6.53
N LYS A 406 6.64 0.28 5.29
CA LYS A 406 5.67 1.13 4.57
C LYS A 406 4.32 1.26 5.31
N MET A 407 3.86 0.18 5.95
CA MET A 407 2.63 0.18 6.73
C MET A 407 2.79 1.02 8.00
N VAL A 408 3.92 0.91 8.70
CA VAL A 408 4.24 1.74 9.87
C VAL A 408 4.34 3.22 9.47
N ASP A 409 4.99 3.53 8.35
CA ASP A 409 5.07 4.89 7.80
C ASP A 409 3.67 5.44 7.46
N LEU A 410 2.78 4.62 6.88
CA LEU A 410 1.39 5.00 6.61
C LEU A 410 0.62 5.25 7.93
N LEU A 411 0.81 4.40 8.94
CA LEU A 411 0.19 4.58 10.25
C LEU A 411 0.65 5.90 10.89
N GLN A 412 1.96 6.18 10.88
CA GLN A 412 2.53 7.43 11.36
C GLN A 412 1.93 8.64 10.62
N LEU A 413 1.91 8.61 9.29
CA LEU A 413 1.29 9.67 8.49
C LEU A 413 -0.17 9.90 8.88
N GLY A 414 -0.96 8.83 8.98
CA GLY A 414 -2.35 8.96 9.37
C GLY A 414 -2.54 9.47 10.80
N MET A 415 -1.64 9.18 11.73
CA MET A 415 -1.69 9.73 13.10
C MET A 415 -1.47 11.24 13.15
N HIS A 416 -0.70 11.79 12.20
CA HIS A 416 -0.44 13.22 12.09
C HIS A 416 -1.45 13.96 11.19
N ALA A 417 -2.27 13.24 10.44
CA ALA A 417 -3.32 13.84 9.63
C ALA A 417 -4.48 14.36 10.50
N ASP A 418 -5.14 15.44 10.06
CA ASP A 418 -6.39 15.92 10.66
C ASP A 418 -7.53 14.94 10.32
N GLY A 419 -7.62 13.87 11.12
CA GLY A 419 -8.60 12.81 10.93
C GLY A 419 -10.03 13.33 11.00
N ARG A 420 -10.30 14.37 11.78
CA ARG A 420 -11.64 14.99 11.85
C ARG A 420 -12.02 15.58 10.50
N ARG A 421 -11.15 16.39 9.89
CA ARG A 421 -11.36 16.94 8.54
C ARG A 421 -11.53 15.83 7.51
N LEU A 422 -10.67 14.80 7.54
CA LEU A 422 -10.75 13.69 6.59
C LEU A 422 -12.08 12.93 6.69
N ARG A 423 -12.47 12.53 7.91
CA ARG A 423 -13.75 11.83 8.14
C ARG A 423 -14.96 12.68 7.76
N LYS A 424 -14.93 13.98 8.07
CA LYS A 424 -15.98 14.94 7.71
C LYS A 424 -16.14 15.01 6.19
N ALA A 425 -15.05 15.18 5.45
CA ALA A 425 -15.07 15.25 3.98
C ALA A 425 -15.61 13.96 3.33
N ILE A 426 -15.26 12.78 3.86
CA ILE A 426 -15.83 11.51 3.37
C ILE A 426 -17.33 11.43 3.65
N ARG A 427 -17.75 11.72 4.88
CA ARG A 427 -19.16 11.63 5.30
C ARG A 427 -20.05 12.56 4.47
N GLU A 428 -19.56 13.75 4.16
CA GLU A 428 -20.29 14.78 3.41
C GLU A 428 -20.09 14.65 1.88
N GLY A 429 -19.35 13.65 1.40
CA GLY A 429 -19.09 13.49 -0.04
C GLY A 429 -18.18 14.55 -0.66
N ARG A 430 -17.50 15.35 0.18
CA ARG A 430 -16.63 16.49 -0.18
C ARG A 430 -15.16 16.11 -0.38
N VAL A 431 -14.87 14.83 -0.63
CA VAL A 431 -13.50 14.31 -0.83
C VAL A 431 -12.73 15.08 -1.91
N LYS A 432 -13.42 15.57 -2.95
CA LYS A 432 -12.81 16.34 -4.04
C LYS A 432 -12.08 17.61 -3.55
N GLU A 433 -12.58 18.22 -2.48
CA GLU A 433 -12.02 19.47 -1.92
C GLU A 433 -10.67 19.22 -1.24
N LEU A 434 -10.38 17.96 -0.91
CA LEU A 434 -9.09 17.53 -0.38
C LEU A 434 -8.15 17.00 -1.48
N CYS A 435 -8.57 17.05 -2.74
CA CYS A 435 -7.81 16.59 -3.91
C CYS A 435 -7.66 17.75 -4.91
N PRO A 436 -6.99 18.85 -4.54
CA PRO A 436 -6.86 20.00 -5.42
C PRO A 436 -6.14 19.59 -6.70
N MET A 437 -6.63 20.11 -7.83
CA MET A 437 -6.05 19.93 -9.15
C MET A 437 -5.50 21.29 -9.61
N PRO A 438 -4.18 21.50 -9.56
CA PRO A 438 -3.59 22.78 -9.94
C PRO A 438 -3.98 23.19 -11.37
N GLY A 439 -4.32 24.47 -11.54
CA GLY A 439 -4.77 25.03 -12.82
C GLY A 439 -6.26 24.84 -13.14
N LEU A 440 -7.09 24.45 -12.15
CA LEU A 440 -8.55 24.43 -12.27
C LEU A 440 -9.26 25.73 -11.81
N GLU A 441 -8.56 26.70 -11.22
CA GLU A 441 -9.13 28.02 -10.86
C GLU A 441 -8.85 29.01 -12.03
N GLU A 442 -9.78 29.78 -12.60
CA GLU A 442 -11.22 30.02 -12.39
C GLU A 442 -12.05 29.57 -13.61
N ALA A 443 -13.16 28.86 -13.38
CA ALA A 443 -14.24 28.70 -14.34
C ALA A 443 -15.58 28.89 -13.62
#